data_AF-A0A0G0NGE6-F1
#
_entry.id   AF-A0A0G0NGE6-F1
#
_cell.length_a   1.000
_cell.length_b   1.000
_cell.length_c   1.000
_cell.angle_alpha   90.00
_cell.angle_beta   90.00
_cell.angle_gamma   90.00
#
_symmetry.space_group_name_H-M   'P 1'
#
loop_
_entity.id
_entity.type
_entity.pdbx_description
1 polymer ?
#
loop_
_entity_poly.entity_id
_entity_poly.type
_entity_poly.pdbx_seq_one_letter_code
_entity_poly.pdbx_strand_id
1 'polypeptide(L)'
;MFNFNKKQSSTADFLDFLNQKYGTKDSDQDGLSDEVELLIGTDPYNKDSDDDGVDDRREIEQGRNPLGSGKLRDLFVPHAGNNYKPEALQPQRLVFYSLSSLLIKLLVGIFVLTFPMVAWLSPDILYSQSQKIIELTNNLRVSVGVNQLSVSSALTQSAYEKAQDMLMSQYFAHVGPDGRSLSDWLKSADYNYAVAGENLAMGFSQPEEVLVAWQKSPTHYANLIDPDFSEIGVGMVAGAYQKNETTFIAQHFADPSIVTTVQAVKETPIAVDNSSVQTVDMAVSSEQPGTANQVVQDLIQQVLAANENSSEPVATDDFPRLITPLSGETLGTGEVELKIWAPENGLLKIYDNEQLLISLYTAEDSDYLNPSIKLAVGEHSLQLKLITEAQNFVSPIYDLKIDQSLPSYEPTATKLVAETLDQDKSWAIMASTVTSNDVAQVFLKIGDYNLELAKQIDNHWEKKTIVYDKSLFDTTVLPALVLIDEAGNQAVYDVAWTTVPMPNKLVNKYLFLKTYPSVSIQNILDVSSLFYKLLLVLAIIALGLNIFIAIKKQHPKVIVSAVGFIALLVVLIIF
;
A
#
# COMPACT_ATOMS: atom_id res chain seq x y z
N MET A 1 28.96 74.57 36.48
CA MET A 1 28.41 73.20 36.64
C MET A 1 27.03 73.18 36.01
N PHE A 2 26.88 72.62 34.81
CA PHE A 2 25.58 72.46 34.18
C PHE A 2 24.97 71.12 34.60
N ASN A 3 23.70 71.20 35.00
CA ASN A 3 22.93 70.15 35.65
C ASN A 3 22.32 69.23 34.57
N PHE A 4 22.89 68.04 34.36
CA PHE A 4 22.29 67.01 33.52
C PHE A 4 21.29 66.20 34.35
N ASN A 5 20.00 66.48 34.22
CA ASN A 5 18.95 65.67 34.82
C ASN A 5 18.12 64.96 33.74
N LYS A 6 18.36 63.64 33.65
CA LYS A 6 17.54 62.49 33.18
C LYS A 6 16.67 62.58 31.91
N LYS A 7 16.81 61.49 31.13
CA LYS A 7 15.98 60.93 30.02
C LYS A 7 16.37 61.42 28.61
N GLN A 8 17.01 60.51 27.87
CA GLN A 8 17.19 60.50 26.40
C GLN A 8 17.56 61.86 25.79
N SER A 9 18.84 62.22 25.83
CA SER A 9 19.39 63.11 24.80
C SER A 9 19.39 62.29 23.51
N SER A 10 18.50 62.59 22.58
CA SER A 10 18.54 61.99 21.25
C SER A 10 19.78 62.48 20.51
N THR A 11 20.27 61.73 19.51
CA THR A 11 21.37 62.17 18.66
C THR A 11 21.03 63.50 17.97
N ALA A 12 19.75 63.71 17.65
CA ALA A 12 19.23 64.98 17.13
C ALA A 12 19.44 66.16 18.10
N ASP A 13 19.16 65.99 19.40
CA ASP A 13 19.38 67.05 20.40
C ASP A 13 20.86 67.45 20.52
N PHE A 14 21.76 66.49 20.31
CA PHE A 14 23.19 66.73 20.31
C PHE A 14 23.67 67.47 19.05
N LEU A 15 23.16 67.08 17.87
CA LEU A 15 23.46 67.76 16.61
C LEU A 15 22.93 69.20 16.60
N ASP A 16 21.71 69.42 17.09
CA ASP A 16 21.15 70.77 17.22
C ASP A 16 21.97 71.63 18.18
N PHE A 17 22.46 71.06 19.28
CA PHE A 17 23.40 71.74 20.17
C PHE A 17 24.72 72.10 19.48
N LEU A 18 25.29 71.19 18.69
CA LEU A 18 26.53 71.45 17.95
C LEU A 18 26.34 72.56 16.91
N ASN A 19 25.27 72.50 16.13
CA ASN A 19 24.91 73.55 15.17
C ASN A 19 24.69 74.90 15.85
N GLN A 20 23.98 74.93 16.99
CA GLN A 20 23.76 76.18 17.72
C GLN A 20 25.07 76.77 18.29
N LYS A 21 26.02 75.93 18.69
CA LYS A 21 27.24 76.36 19.36
C LYS A 21 28.38 76.69 18.40
N TYR A 22 28.46 75.99 17.28
CA TYR A 22 29.59 76.06 16.34
C TYR A 22 29.17 76.43 14.92
N GLY A 23 27.90 76.29 14.57
CA GLY A 23 27.40 76.51 13.22
C GLY A 23 27.24 77.98 12.88
N THR A 24 27.82 78.39 11.75
CA THR A 24 27.65 79.73 11.19
C THR A 24 26.98 79.73 9.83
N LYS A 25 27.08 78.61 9.11
CA LYS A 25 26.55 78.42 7.76
C LYS A 25 26.22 76.94 7.54
N ASP A 26 25.20 76.67 6.73
CA ASP A 26 24.81 75.33 6.25
C ASP A 26 24.70 75.46 4.73
N SER A 27 25.72 74.96 4.03
CA SER A 27 25.96 75.24 2.60
C SER A 27 25.18 74.32 1.67
N ASP A 28 24.85 73.11 2.09
CA ASP A 28 24.08 72.12 1.31
C ASP A 28 22.63 71.92 1.81
N GLN A 29 22.27 72.55 2.92
CA GLN A 29 20.93 72.64 3.51
C GLN A 29 20.37 71.30 3.98
N ASP A 30 21.23 70.39 4.40
CA ASP A 30 20.84 69.11 5.00
C ASP A 30 20.50 69.23 6.50
N GLY A 31 20.82 70.39 7.09
CA GLY A 31 20.57 70.73 8.48
C GLY A 31 21.75 70.45 9.42
N LEU A 32 22.93 70.09 8.91
CA LEU A 32 24.22 70.22 9.59
C LEU A 32 24.89 71.53 9.12
N SER A 33 25.64 72.18 10.02
CA SER A 33 26.43 73.35 9.62
C SER A 33 27.78 72.94 9.06
N ASP A 34 28.36 73.73 8.16
CA ASP A 34 29.66 73.47 7.54
C ASP A 34 30.74 73.12 8.59
N GLU A 35 30.72 73.80 9.74
CA GLU A 35 31.65 73.55 10.84
C GLU A 35 31.40 72.22 11.57
N VAL A 36 30.14 71.81 11.68
CA VAL A 36 29.76 70.51 12.25
C VAL A 36 30.09 69.39 11.29
N GLU A 37 29.86 69.57 9.99
CA GLU A 37 30.21 68.60 8.94
C GLU A 37 31.72 68.34 8.88
N LEU A 38 32.53 69.41 8.91
CA LEU A 38 33.98 69.29 9.04
C LEU A 38 34.43 68.58 10.33
N LEU A 39 33.66 68.71 11.42
CA LEU A 39 33.96 68.07 12.69
C LEU A 39 33.67 66.56 12.67
N ILE A 40 32.61 66.15 11.98
CA ILE A 40 32.22 64.73 11.84
C ILE A 40 32.84 64.06 10.61
N GLY A 41 33.43 64.84 9.70
CA GLY A 41 34.18 64.37 8.54
C GLY A 41 33.37 64.26 7.24
N THR A 42 32.17 64.84 7.18
CA THR A 42 31.32 64.92 5.97
C THR A 42 31.70 66.12 5.09
N ASP A 43 31.21 66.17 3.85
CA ASP A 43 31.49 67.23 2.87
C ASP A 43 30.46 68.36 2.97
N PRO A 44 30.85 69.58 3.41
CA PRO A 44 29.93 70.70 3.63
C PRO A 44 29.12 71.18 2.42
N TYR A 45 29.47 70.72 1.22
CA TYR A 45 28.80 71.11 -0.02
C TYR A 45 27.99 69.97 -0.63
N ASN A 46 27.90 68.83 0.05
CA ASN A 46 27.20 67.66 -0.43
C ASN A 46 26.38 67.01 0.68
N LYS A 47 25.07 67.24 0.62
CA LYS A 47 24.08 66.76 1.61
C LYS A 47 24.11 65.25 1.88
N ASP A 48 24.73 64.46 0.99
CA ASP A 48 24.78 63.00 0.99
C ASP A 48 26.24 62.62 0.68
N SER A 49 27.10 62.70 1.68
CA SER A 49 28.55 62.72 1.52
C SER A 49 29.13 61.43 0.92
N ASP A 50 28.41 60.33 1.02
CA ASP A 50 28.75 59.03 0.45
C ASP A 50 27.89 58.61 -0.76
N ASP A 51 27.05 59.52 -1.27
CA ASP A 51 26.16 59.36 -2.42
C ASP A 51 25.25 58.11 -2.32
N ASP A 52 24.73 57.85 -1.12
CA ASP A 52 24.01 56.64 -0.74
C ASP A 52 22.48 56.77 -0.80
N GLY A 53 22.01 58.01 -0.97
CA GLY A 53 20.61 58.40 -1.12
C GLY A 53 19.94 58.86 0.18
N VAL A 54 20.68 58.97 1.29
CA VAL A 54 20.23 59.53 2.57
C VAL A 54 21.11 60.74 2.89
N ASP A 55 20.55 61.79 3.50
CA ASP A 55 21.42 62.91 3.90
C ASP A 55 22.18 62.61 5.20
N ASP A 56 23.34 63.25 5.34
CA ASP A 56 24.28 63.02 6.44
C ASP A 56 23.60 63.21 7.80
N ARG A 57 22.77 64.25 7.93
CA ARG A 57 21.96 64.49 9.14
C ARG A 57 21.05 63.31 9.48
N ARG A 58 20.21 62.85 8.54
CA ARG A 58 19.25 61.75 8.81
C ARG A 58 19.98 60.45 9.11
N GLU A 59 21.15 60.23 8.53
CA GLU A 59 21.99 59.09 8.83
C GLU A 59 22.49 59.09 10.27
N ILE A 60 23.03 60.21 10.75
CA ILE A 60 23.51 60.34 12.12
C ILE A 60 22.35 60.24 13.13
N GLU A 61 21.20 60.84 12.83
CA GLU A 61 19.99 60.71 13.66
C GLU A 61 19.51 59.25 13.77
N GLN A 62 19.73 58.44 12.73
CA GLN A 62 19.45 57.00 12.71
C GLN A 62 20.61 56.15 13.25
N GLY A 63 21.72 56.77 13.67
CA GLY A 63 22.92 56.10 14.17
C GLY A 63 23.74 55.38 13.08
N ARG A 64 23.61 55.80 11.82
CA ARG A 64 24.39 55.34 10.67
C ARG A 64 25.65 56.17 10.48
N ASN A 65 26.49 55.74 9.55
CA ASN A 65 27.73 56.42 9.20
C ASN A 65 27.49 57.24 7.93
N PRO A 66 27.56 58.58 7.96
CA PRO A 66 27.33 59.47 6.81
C PRO A 66 28.45 59.41 5.74
N LEU A 67 29.42 58.53 5.95
CA LEU A 67 30.47 58.19 4.98
C LEU A 67 30.37 56.70 4.62
N GLY A 68 29.14 56.16 4.70
CA GLY A 68 28.73 54.77 4.53
C GLY A 68 28.72 54.34 3.07
N SER A 69 27.72 53.58 2.62
CA SER A 69 27.64 53.21 1.21
C SER A 69 26.29 52.73 0.68
N GLY A 70 25.20 53.00 1.38
CA GLY A 70 23.85 52.80 0.85
C GLY A 70 23.16 51.56 1.36
N LYS A 71 21.83 51.62 1.46
CA LYS A 71 20.96 50.53 1.96
C LYS A 71 21.18 49.17 1.26
N LEU A 72 21.42 49.16 -0.05
CA LEU A 72 21.65 47.91 -0.81
C LEU A 72 23.06 47.35 -0.60
N ARG A 73 24.07 48.22 -0.49
CA ARG A 73 25.44 47.79 -0.22
C ARG A 73 25.57 47.31 1.22
N ASP A 74 24.98 48.02 2.18
CA ASP A 74 24.90 47.62 3.60
C ASP A 74 24.23 46.25 3.79
N LEU A 75 23.23 45.94 2.96
CA LEU A 75 22.49 44.68 2.99
C LEU A 75 23.38 43.48 2.68
N PHE A 76 24.18 43.55 1.62
CA PHE A 76 24.86 42.37 1.05
C PHE A 76 26.39 42.41 1.09
N VAL A 77 26.98 43.61 1.15
CA VAL A 77 28.41 43.82 1.02
C VAL A 77 29.01 44.17 2.38
N PRO A 78 30.02 43.44 2.87
CA PRO A 78 30.73 43.82 4.08
C PRO A 78 31.70 44.98 3.78
N HIS A 79 31.64 46.05 4.57
CA HIS A 79 32.56 47.18 4.51
C HIS A 79 32.75 47.83 5.90
N ALA A 80 33.63 48.83 5.99
CA ALA A 80 33.92 49.49 7.26
C ALA A 80 32.68 50.13 7.90
N GLY A 81 31.83 50.79 7.10
CA GLY A 81 30.60 51.47 7.55
C GLY A 81 29.58 50.54 8.24
N ASN A 82 29.43 49.29 7.80
CA ASN A 82 28.55 48.30 8.45
C ASN A 82 29.29 47.37 9.42
N ASN A 83 30.49 47.76 9.87
CA ASN A 83 31.37 46.95 10.72
C ASN A 83 31.61 45.53 10.16
N TYR A 84 31.67 45.42 8.84
CA TYR A 84 31.81 44.16 8.10
C TYR A 84 30.72 43.13 8.43
N LYS A 85 29.51 43.59 8.81
CA LYS A 85 28.34 42.76 9.12
C LYS A 85 27.19 43.14 8.19
N PRO A 86 27.14 42.55 6.98
CA PRO A 86 26.04 42.78 6.05
C PRO A 86 24.71 42.56 6.75
N GLU A 87 23.80 43.52 6.60
CA GLU A 87 22.56 43.51 7.37
C GLU A 87 21.71 42.27 7.07
N ALA A 88 21.71 41.77 5.82
CA ALA A 88 20.96 40.58 5.42
C ALA A 88 21.42 39.30 6.14
N LEU A 89 22.67 39.24 6.60
CA LEU A 89 23.22 38.08 7.32
C LEU A 89 23.21 38.25 8.84
N GLN A 90 22.69 39.37 9.34
CA GLN A 90 22.59 39.56 10.77
C GLN A 90 21.60 38.55 11.37
N PRO A 91 21.88 37.99 12.56
CA PRO A 91 21.01 36.98 13.17
C PRO A 91 19.54 37.39 13.24
N GLN A 92 19.24 38.66 13.51
CA GLN A 92 17.86 39.16 13.59
C GLN A 92 17.13 39.07 12.24
N ARG A 93 17.78 39.42 11.12
CA ARG A 93 17.19 39.33 9.78
C ARG A 93 17.10 37.88 9.31
N LEU A 94 18.11 37.06 9.61
CA LEU A 94 18.06 35.62 9.30
C LEU A 94 16.93 34.91 10.06
N VAL A 95 16.67 35.28 11.31
CA VAL A 95 15.50 34.80 12.06
C VAL A 95 14.20 35.23 11.37
N PHE A 96 14.09 36.49 10.96
CA PHE A 96 12.94 36.98 10.20
C PHE A 96 12.73 36.21 8.89
N TYR A 97 13.78 35.98 8.10
CA TYR A 97 13.70 35.19 6.86
C TYR A 97 13.35 33.73 7.13
N SER A 98 13.88 33.14 8.21
CA SER A 98 13.56 31.78 8.62
C SER A 98 12.07 31.65 8.98
N LEU A 99 11.55 32.56 9.80
CA LEU A 99 10.13 32.59 10.19
C LEU A 99 9.22 32.85 8.99
N SER A 100 9.60 33.76 8.10
CA SER A 100 8.84 34.05 6.87
C SER A 100 8.82 32.84 5.93
N SER A 101 9.96 32.15 5.77
CA SER A 101 10.06 30.94 4.94
C SER A 101 9.20 29.80 5.49
N LEU A 102 9.20 29.62 6.82
CA LEU A 102 8.34 28.67 7.51
C LEU A 102 6.86 29.03 7.37
N LEU A 103 6.51 30.31 7.50
CA LEU A 103 5.14 30.80 7.32
C LEU A 103 4.64 30.56 5.89
N ILE A 104 5.44 30.89 4.87
CA ILE A 104 5.09 30.61 3.47
C ILE A 104 4.88 29.11 3.26
N LYS A 105 5.76 28.26 3.82
CA LYS A 105 5.60 26.80 3.72
C LYS A 105 4.30 26.33 4.37
N LEU A 106 3.98 26.89 5.54
CA LEU A 106 2.75 26.62 6.26
C LEU A 106 1.52 27.06 5.45
N LEU A 107 1.53 28.26 4.87
CA LEU A 107 0.43 28.78 4.07
C LEU A 107 0.19 27.94 2.81
N VAL A 108 1.26 27.56 2.11
CA VAL A 108 1.17 26.66 0.95
C VAL A 108 0.61 25.30 1.38
N GLY A 109 1.09 24.74 2.50
CA GLY A 109 0.58 23.49 3.05
C GLY A 109 -0.91 23.56 3.40
N ILE A 110 -1.34 24.62 4.11
CA ILE A 110 -2.74 24.86 4.46
C ILE A 110 -3.59 24.99 3.19
N PHE A 111 -3.14 25.79 2.22
CA PHE A 111 -3.87 25.98 0.96
C PHE A 111 -4.09 24.66 0.21
N VAL A 112 -3.03 23.85 0.06
CA VAL A 112 -3.11 22.53 -0.57
C VAL A 112 -4.09 21.61 0.18
N LEU A 113 -4.10 21.66 1.51
CA LEU A 113 -4.96 20.81 2.35
C LEU A 113 -6.44 21.22 2.32
N THR A 114 -6.74 22.52 2.35
CA THR A 114 -8.11 23.04 2.43
C THR A 114 -8.84 23.04 1.09
N PHE A 115 -8.10 22.97 -0.02
CA PHE A 115 -8.70 23.01 -1.35
C PHE A 115 -9.29 21.62 -1.73
N PRO A 116 -10.49 21.55 -2.35
CA PRO A 116 -11.21 20.30 -2.58
C PRO A 116 -10.45 19.34 -3.51
N MET A 117 -10.48 18.03 -3.25
CA MET A 117 -9.65 17.05 -3.97
C MET A 117 -10.08 16.93 -5.43
N VAL A 118 -11.37 17.06 -5.71
CA VAL A 118 -11.95 17.10 -7.06
C VAL A 118 -11.35 18.18 -7.97
N ALA A 119 -10.89 19.30 -7.41
CA ALA A 119 -10.28 20.36 -8.20
C ALA A 119 -8.81 20.06 -8.57
N TRP A 120 -8.21 19.06 -7.92
CA TRP A 120 -6.82 18.64 -8.13
C TRP A 120 -6.69 17.33 -8.88
N LEU A 121 -7.59 16.38 -8.63
CA LEU A 121 -7.69 15.13 -9.36
C LEU A 121 -8.38 15.39 -10.70
N SER A 122 -7.63 16.00 -11.62
CA SER A 122 -8.09 16.14 -13.00
C SER A 122 -8.35 14.74 -13.59
N PRO A 123 -9.35 14.60 -14.48
CA PRO A 123 -9.60 13.35 -15.20
C PRO A 123 -8.33 12.72 -15.79
N ASP A 124 -7.40 13.55 -16.28
CA ASP A 124 -6.12 13.09 -16.86
C ASP A 124 -5.20 12.38 -15.85
N ILE A 125 -5.15 12.87 -14.60
CA ILE A 125 -4.33 12.27 -13.54
C ILE A 125 -4.94 10.94 -13.09
N LEU A 126 -6.26 10.91 -12.94
CA LEU A 126 -6.98 9.68 -12.58
C LEU A 126 -6.84 8.64 -13.70
N TYR A 127 -6.96 9.05 -14.96
CA TYR A 127 -6.72 8.19 -16.11
C TYR A 127 -5.27 7.66 -16.15
N SER A 128 -4.27 8.52 -15.93
CA SER A 128 -2.87 8.09 -15.85
C SER A 128 -2.63 7.07 -14.73
N GLN A 129 -3.29 7.23 -13.58
CA GLN A 129 -3.22 6.27 -12.47
C GLN A 129 -3.91 4.96 -12.83
N SER A 130 -5.08 4.98 -13.47
CA SER A 130 -5.73 3.78 -14.00
C SER A 130 -4.80 2.99 -14.91
N GLN A 131 -4.08 3.67 -15.82
CA GLN A 131 -3.09 3.01 -16.68
C GLN A 131 -1.93 2.41 -15.89
N LYS A 132 -1.48 3.08 -14.82
CA LYS A 132 -0.44 2.55 -13.94
C LYS A 132 -0.90 1.30 -13.20
N ILE A 133 -2.15 1.25 -12.75
CA ILE A 133 -2.75 0.04 -12.13
C ILE A 133 -2.71 -1.13 -13.13
N ILE A 134 -3.08 -0.90 -14.39
CA ILE A 134 -3.03 -1.93 -15.44
C ILE A 134 -1.60 -2.45 -15.64
N GLU A 135 -0.61 -1.56 -15.74
CA GLU A 135 0.81 -1.92 -15.87
C GLU A 135 1.25 -2.80 -14.70
N LEU A 136 0.93 -2.39 -13.46
CA LEU A 136 1.26 -3.11 -12.24
C LEU A 136 0.58 -4.50 -12.20
N THR A 137 -0.69 -4.60 -12.61
CA THR A 137 -1.39 -5.89 -12.76
C THR A 137 -0.70 -6.79 -13.77
N ASN A 138 -0.30 -6.28 -14.94
CA ASN A 138 0.41 -7.07 -15.95
C ASN A 138 1.81 -7.49 -15.48
N ASN A 139 2.51 -6.66 -14.71
CA ASN A 139 3.80 -7.05 -14.11
C ASN A 139 3.63 -8.20 -13.11
N LEU A 140 2.57 -8.16 -12.28
CA LEU A 140 2.22 -9.28 -11.39
C LEU A 140 1.92 -10.55 -12.20
N ARG A 141 1.09 -10.46 -13.25
CA ARG A 141 0.72 -11.59 -14.10
C ARG A 141 1.94 -12.27 -14.73
N VAL A 142 2.87 -11.49 -15.27
CA VAL A 142 4.15 -12.01 -15.78
C VAL A 142 4.96 -12.70 -14.68
N SER A 143 5.01 -12.14 -13.48
CA SER A 143 5.78 -12.71 -12.36
C SER A 143 5.27 -14.07 -11.89
N VAL A 144 3.98 -14.38 -12.11
CA VAL A 144 3.36 -15.66 -11.76
C VAL A 144 3.14 -16.58 -12.98
N GLY A 145 3.64 -16.19 -14.15
CA GLY A 145 3.59 -17.01 -15.37
C GLY A 145 2.24 -17.04 -16.09
N VAL A 146 1.36 -16.06 -15.88
CA VAL A 146 0.08 -15.94 -16.62
C VAL A 146 0.14 -14.82 -17.66
N ASN A 147 -0.66 -14.95 -18.72
CA ASN A 147 -0.63 -14.05 -19.87
C ASN A 147 -0.99 -12.60 -19.48
N GLN A 148 -0.34 -11.62 -20.10
CA GLN A 148 -0.70 -10.22 -19.95
C GLN A 148 -2.07 -9.92 -20.55
N LEU A 149 -2.77 -8.96 -19.96
CA LEU A 149 -4.08 -8.49 -20.37
C LEU A 149 -3.94 -7.30 -21.33
N SER A 150 -4.77 -7.29 -22.37
CA SER A 150 -4.88 -6.18 -23.32
C SER A 150 -5.83 -5.11 -22.80
N VAL A 151 -5.50 -3.83 -22.98
CA VAL A 151 -6.38 -2.73 -22.54
C VAL A 151 -7.60 -2.64 -23.45
N SER A 152 -8.78 -2.61 -22.84
CA SER A 152 -10.06 -2.51 -23.53
C SER A 152 -10.74 -1.18 -23.22
N SER A 153 -11.07 -0.40 -24.25
CA SER A 153 -11.76 0.88 -24.05
C SER A 153 -13.19 0.70 -23.52
N ALA A 154 -13.86 -0.38 -23.92
CA ALA A 154 -15.20 -0.72 -23.44
C ALA A 154 -15.18 -1.11 -21.96
N LEU A 155 -14.25 -1.97 -21.54
CA LEU A 155 -14.08 -2.29 -20.10
C LEU A 155 -13.66 -1.06 -19.29
N THR A 156 -12.82 -0.18 -19.85
CA THR A 156 -12.41 1.06 -19.19
C THR A 156 -13.60 2.00 -18.98
N GLN A 157 -14.48 2.12 -19.99
CA GLN A 157 -15.72 2.89 -19.87
C GLN A 157 -16.65 2.26 -18.83
N SER A 158 -16.84 0.94 -18.88
CA SER A 158 -17.67 0.19 -17.93
C SER A 158 -17.21 0.39 -16.48
N ALA A 159 -15.90 0.26 -16.23
CA ALA A 159 -15.30 0.49 -14.92
C ALA A 159 -15.43 1.95 -14.47
N TYR A 160 -15.27 2.91 -15.37
CA TYR A 160 -15.44 4.34 -15.06
C TYR A 160 -16.88 4.66 -14.65
N GLU A 161 -17.87 4.15 -15.40
CA GLU A 161 -19.29 4.30 -15.10
C GLU A 161 -19.65 3.67 -13.75
N LYS A 162 -19.15 2.47 -13.47
CA LYS A 162 -19.30 1.81 -12.17
C LYS A 162 -18.73 2.66 -11.03
N ALA A 163 -17.52 3.19 -11.19
CA ALA A 163 -16.88 4.02 -10.16
C ALA A 163 -17.66 5.33 -9.94
N GLN A 164 -18.14 5.95 -11.02
CA GLN A 164 -19.00 7.13 -10.95
C GLN A 164 -20.33 6.84 -10.25
N ASP A 165 -20.94 5.69 -10.52
CA ASP A 165 -22.19 5.28 -9.89
C ASP A 165 -22.03 5.03 -8.38
N MET A 166 -20.95 4.37 -7.96
CA MET A 166 -20.61 4.22 -6.53
C MET A 166 -20.51 5.58 -5.82
N LEU A 167 -19.86 6.55 -6.47
CA LEU A 167 -19.76 7.91 -5.96
C LEU A 167 -21.13 8.62 -5.94
N MET A 168 -21.90 8.59 -7.02
CA MET A 168 -23.16 9.33 -7.13
C MET A 168 -24.27 8.76 -6.26
N SER A 169 -24.38 7.43 -6.20
CA SER A 169 -25.38 6.69 -5.43
C SER A 169 -24.92 6.37 -4.01
N GLN A 170 -23.71 6.82 -3.64
CA GLN A 170 -23.15 6.75 -2.28
C GLN A 170 -23.13 5.32 -1.70
N TYR A 171 -22.58 4.37 -2.45
CA TYR A 171 -22.37 2.99 -1.98
C TYR A 171 -20.97 2.43 -2.37
N PHE A 172 -20.56 1.33 -1.76
CA PHE A 172 -19.34 0.59 -2.11
C PHE A 172 -19.60 -0.92 -2.09
N ALA A 173 -19.98 -1.47 -3.24
CA ALA A 173 -20.32 -2.88 -3.43
C ALA A 173 -20.31 -3.27 -4.92
N HIS A 174 -20.20 -4.56 -5.22
CA HIS A 174 -20.31 -5.09 -6.58
C HIS A 174 -21.68 -4.83 -7.23
N VAL A 175 -22.75 -5.00 -6.46
CA VAL A 175 -24.13 -4.75 -6.90
C VAL A 175 -24.62 -3.40 -6.40
N GLY A 176 -25.15 -2.58 -7.30
CA GLY A 176 -25.71 -1.29 -6.97
C GLY A 176 -27.01 -1.39 -6.15
N PRO A 177 -27.42 -0.30 -5.45
CA PRO A 177 -28.71 -0.26 -4.74
C PRO A 177 -29.92 -0.46 -5.65
N ASP A 178 -29.76 -0.21 -6.96
CA ASP A 178 -30.75 -0.43 -8.01
C ASP A 178 -30.72 -1.85 -8.60
N GLY A 179 -29.82 -2.71 -8.10
CA GLY A 179 -29.65 -4.09 -8.54
C GLY A 179 -28.69 -4.29 -9.72
N ARG A 180 -28.11 -3.23 -10.30
CA ARG A 180 -27.15 -3.39 -11.41
C ARG A 180 -25.88 -4.10 -10.95
N SER A 181 -25.51 -5.12 -11.70
CA SER A 181 -24.33 -5.98 -11.52
C SER A 181 -23.28 -5.72 -12.60
N LEU A 182 -22.10 -6.35 -12.49
CA LEU A 182 -21.06 -6.30 -13.54
C LEU A 182 -21.62 -6.59 -14.94
N SER A 183 -22.51 -7.57 -15.06
CA SER A 183 -23.12 -7.93 -16.34
C SER A 183 -23.90 -6.78 -16.99
N ASP A 184 -24.57 -5.95 -16.18
CA ASP A 184 -25.33 -4.79 -16.65
C ASP A 184 -24.40 -3.67 -17.13
N TRP A 185 -23.27 -3.46 -16.44
CA TRP A 185 -22.25 -2.48 -16.80
C TRP A 185 -21.50 -2.86 -18.07
N LEU A 186 -21.19 -4.15 -18.25
CA LEU A 186 -20.56 -4.63 -19.49
C LEU A 186 -21.53 -4.52 -20.67
N LYS A 187 -22.82 -4.82 -20.42
CA LYS A 187 -23.87 -4.65 -21.42
C LYS A 187 -24.11 -3.18 -21.79
N SER A 188 -24.05 -2.23 -20.85
CA SER A 188 -24.18 -0.80 -21.16
C SER A 188 -23.01 -0.27 -22.01
N ALA A 189 -21.84 -0.88 -21.86
CA ALA A 189 -20.65 -0.62 -22.66
C ALA A 189 -20.62 -1.38 -24.01
N ASP A 190 -21.71 -2.06 -24.37
CA ASP A 190 -21.83 -2.92 -25.58
C ASP A 190 -20.73 -4.00 -25.66
N TYR A 191 -20.36 -4.56 -24.50
CA TYR A 191 -19.29 -5.55 -24.38
C TYR A 191 -19.86 -6.96 -24.16
N ASN A 192 -19.58 -7.87 -25.09
CA ASN A 192 -19.90 -9.28 -24.98
C ASN A 192 -18.71 -10.05 -24.41
N TYR A 193 -18.98 -11.00 -23.52
CA TYR A 193 -17.94 -11.73 -22.80
C TYR A 193 -18.33 -13.19 -22.57
N ALA A 194 -17.33 -14.06 -22.49
CA ALA A 194 -17.50 -15.44 -22.03
C ALA A 194 -17.36 -15.53 -20.51
N VAL A 195 -16.39 -14.80 -19.97
CA VAL A 195 -16.10 -14.70 -18.53
C VAL A 195 -15.73 -13.25 -18.20
N ALA A 196 -16.06 -12.81 -16.98
CA ALA A 196 -15.75 -11.47 -16.51
C ALA A 196 -15.56 -11.43 -14.99
N GLY A 197 -14.75 -10.49 -14.52
CA GLY A 197 -14.45 -10.26 -13.11
C GLY A 197 -14.38 -8.78 -12.76
N GLU A 198 -14.55 -8.45 -11.48
CA GLU A 198 -14.49 -7.08 -10.97
C GLU A 198 -13.68 -7.03 -9.67
N ASN A 199 -12.77 -6.06 -9.59
CA ASN A 199 -12.10 -5.64 -8.36
C ASN A 199 -12.50 -4.21 -8.01
N LEU A 200 -12.79 -3.94 -6.73
CA LEU A 200 -13.19 -2.62 -6.25
C LEU A 200 -12.22 -2.13 -5.15
N ALA A 201 -11.97 -0.83 -5.12
CA ALA A 201 -11.18 -0.18 -4.08
C ALA A 201 -11.63 1.27 -3.87
N MET A 202 -11.47 1.80 -2.65
CA MET A 202 -11.74 3.20 -2.33
C MET A 202 -10.75 3.81 -1.33
N GLY A 203 -10.56 5.11 -1.42
CA GLY A 203 -9.69 5.89 -0.52
C GLY A 203 -8.19 5.81 -0.86
N PHE A 204 -7.82 5.03 -1.89
CA PHE A 204 -6.44 4.91 -2.33
C PHE A 204 -5.99 6.11 -3.14
N SER A 205 -4.74 6.50 -2.93
CA SER A 205 -4.10 7.59 -3.67
C SER A 205 -2.94 7.12 -4.54
N GLN A 206 -2.46 5.89 -4.35
CA GLN A 206 -1.30 5.33 -5.05
C GLN A 206 -1.69 4.02 -5.74
N PRO A 207 -1.44 3.85 -7.05
CA PRO A 207 -1.65 2.60 -7.77
C PRO A 207 -0.98 1.37 -7.10
N GLU A 208 0.21 1.55 -6.52
CA GLU A 208 0.96 0.50 -5.85
C GLU A 208 0.25 -0.01 -4.60
N GLU A 209 -0.33 0.90 -3.81
CA GLU A 209 -1.10 0.55 -2.61
C GLU A 209 -2.37 -0.23 -2.96
N VAL A 210 -3.03 0.13 -4.08
CA VAL A 210 -4.21 -0.59 -4.58
C VAL A 210 -3.84 -2.04 -4.91
N LEU A 211 -2.77 -2.24 -5.67
CA LEU A 211 -2.34 -3.59 -6.04
C LEU A 211 -1.98 -4.41 -4.80
N VAL A 212 -1.23 -3.85 -3.85
CA VAL A 212 -0.87 -4.52 -2.60
C VAL A 212 -2.12 -4.90 -1.80
N ALA A 213 -3.13 -4.02 -1.73
CA ALA A 213 -4.37 -4.31 -1.03
C ALA A 213 -5.16 -5.45 -1.70
N TRP A 214 -5.27 -5.44 -3.03
CA TRP A 214 -5.92 -6.53 -3.78
C TRP A 214 -5.16 -7.86 -3.65
N GLN A 215 -3.82 -7.86 -3.63
CA GLN A 215 -3.02 -9.09 -3.39
C GLN A 215 -3.28 -9.73 -2.02
N LYS A 216 -3.62 -8.91 -1.01
CA LYS A 216 -3.94 -9.41 0.33
C LYS A 216 -5.35 -9.98 0.44
N SER A 217 -6.24 -9.63 -0.49
CA SER A 217 -7.60 -10.16 -0.55
C SER A 217 -7.68 -11.38 -1.47
N PRO A 218 -8.11 -12.57 -0.99
CA PRO A 218 -8.13 -13.78 -1.81
C PRO A 218 -8.97 -13.65 -3.09
N THR A 219 -10.15 -13.03 -3.00
CA THR A 219 -11.08 -12.82 -4.12
C THR A 219 -10.50 -11.90 -5.18
N HIS A 220 -9.91 -10.78 -4.75
CA HIS A 220 -9.35 -9.80 -5.67
C HIS A 220 -8.06 -10.32 -6.31
N TYR A 221 -7.22 -11.02 -5.53
CA TYR A 221 -6.02 -11.66 -6.04
C TYR A 221 -6.36 -12.73 -7.09
N ALA A 222 -7.39 -13.55 -6.86
CA ALA A 222 -7.85 -14.53 -7.84
C ALA A 222 -8.14 -13.86 -9.20
N ASN A 223 -8.86 -12.74 -9.21
CA ASN A 223 -9.11 -11.98 -10.44
C ASN A 223 -7.82 -11.45 -11.10
N LEU A 224 -6.84 -10.98 -10.31
CA LEU A 224 -5.58 -10.44 -10.84
C LEU A 224 -4.79 -11.49 -11.64
N ILE A 225 -4.84 -12.75 -11.23
CA ILE A 225 -4.03 -13.84 -11.81
C ILE A 225 -4.84 -14.86 -12.62
N ASP A 226 -6.14 -14.64 -12.80
CA ASP A 226 -7.01 -15.56 -13.53
C ASP A 226 -6.55 -15.68 -15.00
N PRO A 227 -6.19 -16.89 -15.47
CA PRO A 227 -5.72 -17.10 -16.84
C PRO A 227 -6.82 -16.98 -17.89
N ASP A 228 -8.09 -17.06 -17.50
CA ASP A 228 -9.23 -17.00 -18.42
C ASP A 228 -9.53 -15.57 -18.88
N PHE A 229 -9.00 -14.56 -18.19
CA PHE A 229 -9.08 -13.16 -18.64
C PHE A 229 -8.02 -12.83 -19.69
N SER A 230 -8.43 -12.11 -20.72
CA SER A 230 -7.57 -11.63 -21.81
C SER A 230 -7.57 -10.10 -21.97
N GLU A 231 -8.60 -9.42 -21.46
CA GLU A 231 -8.77 -7.96 -21.50
C GLU A 231 -8.98 -7.35 -20.11
N ILE A 232 -8.60 -6.07 -19.98
CA ILE A 232 -8.71 -5.28 -18.75
C ILE A 232 -9.14 -3.83 -19.02
N GLY A 233 -9.92 -3.26 -18.10
CA GLY A 233 -10.18 -1.83 -18.01
C GLY A 233 -10.19 -1.36 -16.56
N VAL A 234 -9.72 -0.14 -16.31
CA VAL A 234 -9.69 0.46 -14.96
C VAL A 234 -10.27 1.87 -14.99
N GLY A 235 -11.28 2.11 -14.16
CA GLY A 235 -11.94 3.39 -13.98
C GLY A 235 -11.66 3.96 -12.59
N MET A 236 -11.34 5.26 -12.54
CA MET A 236 -11.13 5.99 -11.29
C MET A 236 -11.94 7.28 -11.27
N VAL A 237 -12.60 7.56 -10.16
CA VAL A 237 -13.28 8.84 -9.90
C VAL A 237 -12.93 9.36 -8.52
N ALA A 238 -13.00 10.67 -8.34
CA ALA A 238 -12.81 11.31 -7.04
C ALA A 238 -13.99 12.21 -6.72
N GLY A 239 -14.36 12.29 -5.45
CA GLY A 239 -15.48 13.12 -5.01
C GLY A 239 -15.80 12.99 -3.53
N ALA A 240 -16.85 13.69 -3.12
CA ALA A 240 -17.36 13.62 -1.76
C ALA A 240 -18.25 12.37 -1.58
N TYR A 241 -17.82 11.48 -0.69
CA TYR A 241 -18.56 10.32 -0.22
C TYR A 241 -18.84 10.49 1.28
N GLN A 242 -20.11 10.45 1.68
CA GLN A 242 -20.54 10.65 3.07
C GLN A 242 -19.83 11.84 3.76
N LYS A 243 -19.73 12.98 3.05
CA LYS A 243 -19.07 14.23 3.48
C LYS A 243 -17.53 14.22 3.57
N ASN A 244 -16.85 13.13 3.19
CA ASN A 244 -15.40 13.09 3.10
C ASN A 244 -14.96 12.95 1.64
N GLU A 245 -13.84 13.59 1.28
CA GLU A 245 -13.24 13.43 -0.04
C GLU A 245 -12.61 12.03 -0.16
N THR A 246 -12.94 11.30 -1.22
CA THR A 246 -12.41 9.96 -1.49
C THR A 246 -12.18 9.75 -2.98
N THR A 247 -11.46 8.68 -3.30
CA THR A 247 -11.37 8.09 -4.63
C THR A 247 -12.14 6.77 -4.66
N PHE A 248 -12.75 6.45 -5.80
CA PHE A 248 -13.30 5.14 -6.12
C PHE A 248 -12.54 4.58 -7.31
N ILE A 249 -12.27 3.28 -7.26
CA ILE A 249 -11.55 2.54 -8.27
C ILE A 249 -12.37 1.28 -8.57
N ALA A 250 -12.65 1.06 -9.85
CA ALA A 250 -13.16 -0.20 -10.36
C ALA A 250 -12.19 -0.73 -11.41
N GLN A 251 -11.93 -2.03 -11.36
CA GLN A 251 -11.12 -2.75 -12.33
C GLN A 251 -11.97 -3.89 -12.86
N HIS A 252 -12.20 -3.90 -14.17
CA HIS A 252 -12.97 -4.91 -14.87
C HIS A 252 -12.05 -5.77 -15.73
N PHE A 253 -12.30 -7.07 -15.71
CA PHE A 253 -11.63 -8.08 -16.50
C PHE A 253 -12.65 -8.80 -17.37
N ALA A 254 -12.25 -9.22 -18.56
CA ALA A 254 -13.07 -10.12 -19.36
C ALA A 254 -12.27 -10.86 -20.42
N ASP A 255 -12.90 -11.87 -21.03
CA ASP A 255 -12.48 -12.42 -22.31
C ASP A 255 -13.62 -12.29 -23.34
N PRO A 256 -13.38 -11.66 -24.51
CA PRO A 256 -14.42 -11.37 -25.51
C PRO A 256 -14.77 -12.56 -26.41
N SER A 257 -14.31 -13.79 -26.11
CA SER A 257 -14.52 -14.92 -27.01
C SER A 257 -16.01 -15.17 -27.31
N ILE A 258 -16.37 -14.90 -28.57
CA ILE A 258 -17.68 -15.18 -29.16
C ILE A 258 -17.92 -16.68 -29.02
N VAL A 259 -19.08 -17.07 -28.48
CA VAL A 259 -19.61 -18.44 -28.60
C VAL A 259 -19.80 -18.73 -30.09
N THR A 260 -18.74 -19.18 -30.76
CA THR A 260 -18.88 -19.87 -32.02
C THR A 260 -19.46 -21.21 -31.63
N THR A 261 -20.76 -21.39 -31.85
CA THR A 261 -21.37 -22.72 -31.86
C THR A 261 -20.63 -23.52 -32.93
N VAL A 262 -19.58 -24.23 -32.53
CA VAL A 262 -18.97 -25.26 -33.37
C VAL A 262 -20.04 -26.33 -33.50
N GLN A 263 -20.81 -26.28 -34.60
CA GLN A 263 -21.57 -27.42 -35.04
C GLN A 263 -20.61 -28.61 -35.04
N ALA A 264 -20.93 -29.62 -34.24
CA ALA A 264 -20.17 -30.87 -34.17
C ALA A 264 -19.96 -31.40 -35.59
N VAL A 265 -18.76 -31.24 -36.12
CA VAL A 265 -18.34 -31.96 -37.30
C VAL A 265 -18.19 -33.41 -36.84
N LYS A 266 -19.12 -34.23 -37.30
CA LYS A 266 -19.14 -35.68 -37.11
C LYS A 266 -17.77 -36.25 -37.46
N GLU A 267 -17.02 -36.65 -36.44
CA GLU A 267 -15.73 -37.30 -36.62
C GLU A 267 -15.89 -38.57 -37.47
N THR A 268 -15.06 -38.67 -38.50
CA THR A 268 -14.84 -39.90 -39.25
C THR A 268 -13.53 -40.49 -38.73
N PRO A 269 -13.44 -41.78 -38.37
CA PRO A 269 -12.24 -42.32 -37.73
C PRO A 269 -11.09 -42.38 -38.73
N ILE A 270 -9.92 -41.83 -38.35
CA ILE A 270 -8.65 -42.05 -39.04
C ILE A 270 -7.86 -43.09 -38.26
N ALA A 271 -7.38 -44.09 -39.01
CA ALA A 271 -6.68 -45.27 -38.52
C ALA A 271 -5.27 -44.93 -37.96
N VAL A 272 -4.91 -45.68 -36.92
CA VAL A 272 -3.60 -45.73 -36.27
C VAL A 272 -2.56 -46.34 -37.21
N ASP A 273 -1.38 -45.71 -37.32
CA ASP A 273 -0.16 -46.38 -37.79
C ASP A 273 0.90 -46.33 -36.68
N ASN A 274 1.47 -47.51 -36.42
CA ASN A 274 2.38 -47.82 -35.32
C ASN A 274 3.78 -48.05 -35.92
N SER A 275 4.71 -47.15 -35.67
CA SER A 275 6.17 -47.32 -35.84
C SER A 275 6.81 -46.06 -35.21
N SER A 276 7.80 -46.07 -34.33
CA SER A 276 8.87 -47.02 -34.06
C SER A 276 9.53 -46.67 -32.72
N VAL A 277 9.88 -47.71 -31.96
CA VAL A 277 10.73 -47.70 -30.76
C VAL A 277 12.15 -47.22 -31.09
N GLN A 278 12.76 -46.41 -30.22
CA GLN A 278 14.20 -46.50 -29.96
C GLN A 278 14.54 -46.10 -28.51
N THR A 279 15.17 -47.04 -27.83
CA THR A 279 15.72 -47.02 -26.48
C THR A 279 17.12 -46.38 -26.46
N VAL A 280 17.49 -45.76 -25.34
CA VAL A 280 18.89 -45.55 -24.96
C VAL A 280 19.04 -45.83 -23.45
N ASP A 281 19.68 -46.96 -23.13
CA ASP A 281 20.29 -47.23 -21.82
C ASP A 281 21.71 -46.63 -21.80
N MET A 282 22.14 -46.08 -20.66
CA MET A 282 23.53 -46.22 -20.20
C MET A 282 23.65 -46.17 -18.66
N ALA A 283 24.55 -47.04 -18.18
CA ALA A 283 24.73 -47.55 -16.83
C ALA A 283 25.50 -46.67 -15.81
N VAL A 284 25.14 -46.87 -14.53
CA VAL A 284 25.94 -47.23 -13.32
C VAL A 284 27.30 -46.56 -13.05
N SER A 285 27.45 -46.03 -11.81
CA SER A 285 28.67 -46.20 -10.98
C SER A 285 28.39 -46.02 -9.48
N SER A 286 28.99 -46.88 -8.68
CA SER A 286 28.94 -47.10 -7.23
C SER A 286 30.00 -46.32 -6.42
N GLU A 287 29.76 -46.07 -5.11
CA GLU A 287 30.71 -46.30 -3.99
C GLU A 287 30.06 -46.06 -2.59
N GLN A 288 30.58 -46.73 -1.55
CA GLN A 288 29.97 -47.07 -0.23
C GLN A 288 30.81 -46.46 0.98
N PRO A 289 30.70 -46.89 2.26
CA PRO A 289 29.96 -46.34 3.44
C PRO A 289 30.80 -45.79 4.64
N GLY A 290 30.15 -45.32 5.73
CA GLY A 290 30.76 -45.32 7.08
C GLY A 290 30.11 -44.55 8.25
N THR A 291 29.52 -45.31 9.19
CA THR A 291 29.48 -45.14 10.68
C THR A 291 28.80 -43.95 11.38
N ALA A 292 27.61 -44.20 11.96
CA ALA A 292 27.13 -43.54 13.20
C ALA A 292 25.94 -44.28 13.89
N ASN A 293 25.78 -45.60 13.70
CA ASN A 293 24.55 -46.33 14.07
C ASN A 293 24.64 -47.16 15.36
N GLN A 294 25.44 -46.74 16.35
CA GLN A 294 25.69 -47.55 17.55
C GLN A 294 25.48 -46.82 18.88
N VAL A 295 25.06 -45.55 18.86
CA VAL A 295 24.73 -44.77 20.07
C VAL A 295 23.21 -44.53 20.20
N VAL A 296 22.44 -44.72 19.12
CA VAL A 296 20.98 -44.51 19.11
C VAL A 296 20.21 -45.79 19.51
N GLN A 297 20.77 -46.97 19.23
CA GLN A 297 20.10 -48.25 19.50
C GLN A 297 20.02 -48.59 21.00
N ASP A 298 21.02 -48.22 21.80
CA ASP A 298 21.02 -48.49 23.25
C ASP A 298 20.06 -47.60 24.04
N LEU A 299 19.67 -46.43 23.49
CA LEU A 299 18.75 -45.51 24.16
C LEU A 299 17.28 -45.86 23.92
N ILE A 300 16.96 -46.46 22.77
CA ILE A 300 15.59 -46.89 22.41
C ILE A 300 15.16 -48.11 23.23
N GLN A 301 16.11 -49.01 23.55
CA GLN A 301 15.81 -50.22 24.33
C GLN A 301 15.42 -49.92 25.80
N GLN A 302 15.79 -48.76 26.35
CA GLN A 302 15.42 -48.36 27.73
C GLN A 302 14.05 -47.68 27.83
N VAL A 303 13.47 -47.21 26.73
CA VAL A 303 12.15 -46.53 26.74
C VAL A 303 11.00 -47.50 26.47
N LEU A 304 11.27 -48.63 25.79
CA LEU A 304 10.23 -49.60 25.41
C LEU A 304 9.81 -50.59 26.52
N ALA A 305 10.47 -50.60 27.68
CA ALA A 305 10.17 -51.53 28.78
C ALA A 305 9.07 -51.06 29.75
N ALA A 306 8.39 -49.94 29.48
CA ALA A 306 7.49 -49.30 30.45
C ALA A 306 6.00 -49.26 30.06
N ASN A 307 5.55 -49.98 29.02
CA ASN A 307 4.15 -49.92 28.61
C ASN A 307 3.49 -51.28 28.28
N GLU A 308 3.86 -52.33 29.03
CA GLU A 308 3.02 -53.54 29.13
C GLU A 308 2.04 -53.37 30.30
N ASN A 309 0.82 -52.89 30.01
CA ASN A 309 -0.43 -53.32 30.65
C ASN A 309 -1.63 -52.48 30.19
N SER A 310 -2.23 -52.85 29.06
CA SER A 310 -3.69 -52.78 28.88
C SER A 310 -4.11 -53.79 27.82
N SER A 311 -4.34 -55.01 28.28
CA SER A 311 -4.91 -56.10 27.50
C SER A 311 -6.42 -55.90 27.32
N GLU A 312 -6.84 -55.68 26.08
CA GLU A 312 -8.18 -56.00 25.55
C GLU A 312 -8.01 -56.76 24.21
N PRO A 313 -8.99 -57.59 23.81
CA PRO A 313 -8.74 -58.86 23.15
C PRO A 313 -8.30 -58.71 21.68
N VAL A 314 -7.31 -59.53 21.31
CA VAL A 314 -6.83 -59.71 19.94
C VAL A 314 -7.94 -60.33 19.08
N ALA A 315 -8.47 -59.55 18.13
CA ALA A 315 -9.11 -60.07 16.94
C ALA A 315 -8.03 -60.21 15.84
N THR A 316 -7.80 -61.43 15.38
CA THR A 316 -6.90 -61.77 14.27
C THR A 316 -7.54 -61.38 12.95
N ASP A 317 -7.19 -60.22 12.40
CA ASP A 317 -7.70 -59.70 11.13
C ASP A 317 -6.53 -59.46 10.16
N ASP A 318 -6.11 -60.52 9.46
CA ASP A 318 -5.07 -60.49 8.41
C ASP A 318 -5.69 -60.08 7.06
N PHE A 319 -5.90 -58.78 6.84
CA PHE A 319 -6.30 -58.23 5.54
C PHE A 319 -5.70 -56.84 5.33
N PRO A 320 -5.58 -56.35 4.07
CA PRO A 320 -5.15 -54.98 3.82
C PRO A 320 -6.13 -53.98 4.46
N ARG A 321 -5.60 -52.96 5.16
CA ARG A 321 -6.39 -51.98 5.92
C ARG A 321 -6.20 -50.57 5.36
N LEU A 322 -7.31 -49.88 5.13
CA LEU A 322 -7.29 -48.44 4.90
C LEU A 322 -7.07 -47.72 6.23
N ILE A 323 -5.99 -46.94 6.32
CA ILE A 323 -5.59 -46.17 7.51
C ILE A 323 -6.17 -44.77 7.45
N THR A 324 -6.02 -44.12 6.30
CA THR A 324 -6.69 -42.85 6.00
C THR A 324 -7.05 -42.82 4.52
N PRO A 325 -8.16 -42.18 4.16
CA PRO A 325 -9.19 -41.68 5.05
C PRO A 325 -10.03 -42.81 5.66
N LEU A 326 -10.54 -42.60 6.87
CA LEU A 326 -11.36 -43.60 7.56
C LEU A 326 -12.77 -43.64 6.97
N SER A 327 -13.46 -44.77 7.14
CA SER A 327 -14.83 -44.93 6.63
C SER A 327 -15.77 -43.90 7.27
N GLY A 328 -16.56 -43.22 6.44
CA GLY A 328 -17.45 -42.14 6.83
C GLY A 328 -16.80 -40.75 6.83
N GLU A 329 -15.51 -40.62 6.53
CA GLU A 329 -14.89 -39.31 6.29
C GLU A 329 -15.33 -38.72 4.95
N THR A 330 -15.61 -37.42 4.95
CA THR A 330 -15.82 -36.62 3.76
C THR A 330 -14.48 -36.06 3.27
N LEU A 331 -14.20 -36.17 1.98
CA LEU A 331 -12.88 -35.83 1.42
C LEU A 331 -13.03 -34.87 0.25
N GLY A 332 -12.29 -33.76 0.32
CA GLY A 332 -12.37 -32.66 -0.63
C GLY A 332 -11.54 -32.81 -1.91
N THR A 333 -11.62 -31.78 -2.77
CA THR A 333 -10.85 -31.49 -4.01
C THR A 333 -10.78 -32.55 -5.14
N GLY A 334 -11.25 -33.78 -4.92
CA GLY A 334 -11.41 -34.81 -5.96
C GLY A 334 -10.19 -35.71 -6.22
N GLU A 335 -9.01 -35.39 -5.68
CA GLU A 335 -7.89 -36.33 -5.54
C GLU A 335 -7.73 -36.73 -4.08
N VAL A 336 -7.77 -38.04 -3.83
CA VAL A 336 -7.68 -38.61 -2.49
C VAL A 336 -6.40 -39.41 -2.38
N GLU A 337 -5.54 -39.03 -1.45
CA GLU A 337 -4.37 -39.83 -1.07
C GLU A 337 -4.81 -40.85 -0.02
N LEU A 338 -4.73 -42.14 -0.37
CA LEU A 338 -5.06 -43.23 0.55
C LEU A 338 -3.79 -43.69 1.25
N LYS A 339 -3.80 -43.82 2.57
CA LYS A 339 -2.76 -44.54 3.31
C LYS A 339 -3.24 -45.94 3.62
N ILE A 340 -2.59 -46.96 3.07
CA ILE A 340 -3.01 -48.36 3.17
C ILE A 340 -1.89 -49.19 3.79
N TRP A 341 -2.25 -50.00 4.77
CA TRP A 341 -1.38 -51.06 5.30
C TRP A 341 -1.72 -52.40 4.63
N ALA A 342 -0.70 -53.19 4.32
CA ALA A 342 -0.86 -54.54 3.77
C ALA A 342 -0.11 -55.56 4.65
N PRO A 343 -0.71 -56.74 4.92
CA PRO A 343 -0.09 -57.76 5.77
C PRO A 343 1.09 -58.49 5.11
N GLU A 344 1.14 -58.54 3.76
CA GLU A 344 2.12 -59.30 2.99
C GLU A 344 2.49 -58.60 1.68
N ASN A 345 3.58 -59.06 1.07
CA ASN A 345 3.98 -58.63 -0.28
C ASN A 345 3.08 -59.27 -1.35
N GLY A 346 2.58 -58.46 -2.28
CA GLY A 346 1.67 -58.93 -3.32
C GLY A 346 1.11 -57.82 -4.20
N LEU A 347 0.17 -58.21 -5.06
CA LEU A 347 -0.56 -57.29 -5.93
C LEU A 347 -1.79 -56.77 -5.19
N LEU A 348 -1.75 -55.51 -4.76
CA LEU A 348 -2.89 -54.81 -4.19
C LEU A 348 -3.76 -54.24 -5.31
N LYS A 349 -5.06 -54.56 -5.27
CA LYS A 349 -6.09 -54.02 -6.14
C LYS A 349 -7.10 -53.25 -5.31
N ILE A 350 -7.38 -52.01 -5.72
CA ILE A 350 -8.37 -51.15 -5.08
C ILE A 350 -9.58 -51.07 -6.00
N TYR A 351 -10.74 -51.42 -5.47
CA TYR A 351 -12.01 -51.35 -6.17
C TYR A 351 -12.87 -50.24 -5.57
N ASP A 352 -13.63 -49.56 -6.41
CA ASP A 352 -14.72 -48.67 -6.03
C ASP A 352 -16.00 -49.18 -6.67
N ASN A 353 -17.03 -49.46 -5.87
CA ASN A 353 -18.31 -49.97 -6.36
C ASN A 353 -18.13 -51.18 -7.32
N GLU A 354 -17.22 -52.09 -6.97
CA GLU A 354 -16.80 -53.28 -7.74
C GLU A 354 -15.97 -53.01 -9.02
N GLN A 355 -15.75 -51.75 -9.39
CA GLN A 355 -14.89 -51.38 -10.51
C GLN A 355 -13.43 -51.19 -10.05
N LEU A 356 -12.48 -51.80 -10.76
CA LEU A 356 -11.06 -51.67 -10.45
C LEU A 356 -10.58 -50.22 -10.72
N LEU A 357 -10.08 -49.54 -9.69
CA LEU A 357 -9.49 -48.21 -9.79
C LEU A 357 -8.01 -48.28 -10.14
N ILE A 358 -7.25 -49.00 -9.32
CA ILE A 358 -5.80 -49.09 -9.44
C ILE A 358 -5.32 -50.47 -8.99
N SER A 359 -4.21 -50.90 -9.59
CA SER A 359 -3.51 -52.12 -9.25
C SER A 359 -2.03 -51.79 -9.08
N LEU A 360 -1.45 -52.16 -7.95
CA LEU A 360 -0.11 -51.76 -7.57
C LEU A 360 0.56 -52.85 -6.72
N TYR A 361 1.88 -53.01 -6.87
CA TYR A 361 2.64 -53.98 -6.08
C TYR A 361 3.09 -53.36 -4.77
N THR A 362 2.97 -54.13 -3.68
CA THR A 362 3.52 -53.73 -2.39
C THR A 362 5.04 -53.92 -2.39
N ALA A 363 5.77 -52.89 -1.93
CA ALA A 363 7.23 -52.85 -1.94
C ALA A 363 7.80 -53.33 -0.60
N GLU A 364 8.95 -53.99 -0.63
CA GLU A 364 9.59 -54.64 0.54
C GLU A 364 9.98 -53.65 1.66
N ASP A 365 10.17 -52.36 1.37
CA ASP A 365 10.77 -51.38 2.29
C ASP A 365 9.80 -50.29 2.80
N SER A 366 8.48 -50.41 2.59
CA SER A 366 7.51 -49.43 3.12
C SER A 366 6.39 -50.07 3.93
N ASP A 367 6.26 -49.65 5.20
CA ASP A 367 5.17 -50.09 6.09
C ASP A 367 3.75 -49.74 5.56
N TYR A 368 3.66 -48.75 4.65
CA TYR A 368 2.39 -48.26 4.10
C TYR A 368 2.52 -47.88 2.62
N LEU A 369 1.40 -48.02 1.90
CA LEU A 369 1.23 -47.56 0.54
C LEU A 369 0.40 -46.28 0.51
N ASN A 370 0.84 -45.30 -0.29
CA ASN A 370 0.16 -44.00 -0.41
C ASN A 370 -0.33 -43.72 -1.84
N PRO A 371 -1.22 -44.54 -2.45
CA PRO A 371 -1.73 -44.25 -3.78
C PRO A 371 -2.66 -43.05 -3.78
N SER A 372 -2.44 -42.12 -4.70
CA SER A 372 -3.40 -41.08 -5.04
C SER A 372 -4.41 -41.63 -6.06
N ILE A 373 -5.70 -41.54 -5.73
CA ILE A 373 -6.79 -41.94 -6.63
C ILE A 373 -7.72 -40.76 -6.89
N LYS A 374 -8.30 -40.72 -8.08
CA LYS A 374 -9.31 -39.72 -8.44
C LYS A 374 -10.69 -40.36 -8.33
N LEU A 375 -11.52 -39.83 -7.45
CA LEU A 375 -12.89 -40.28 -7.23
C LEU A 375 -13.87 -39.21 -7.72
N ALA A 376 -15.02 -39.64 -8.23
CA ALA A 376 -16.09 -38.72 -8.61
C ALA A 376 -16.77 -38.15 -7.37
N VAL A 377 -17.66 -37.16 -7.52
CA VAL A 377 -18.53 -36.71 -6.42
C VAL A 377 -19.57 -37.79 -6.18
N GLY A 378 -19.76 -38.18 -4.92
CA GLY A 378 -20.76 -39.17 -4.52
C GLY A 378 -20.31 -40.13 -3.43
N GLU A 379 -21.09 -41.18 -3.26
CA GLU A 379 -20.81 -42.27 -2.34
C GLU A 379 -19.94 -43.33 -3.03
N HIS A 380 -18.87 -43.74 -2.37
CA HIS A 380 -17.88 -44.70 -2.85
C HIS A 380 -17.70 -45.82 -1.84
N SER A 381 -17.90 -47.05 -2.28
CA SER A 381 -17.64 -48.24 -1.46
C SER A 381 -16.31 -48.85 -1.89
N LEU A 382 -15.23 -48.49 -1.18
CA LEU A 382 -13.89 -49.00 -1.48
C LEU A 382 -13.70 -50.41 -0.91
N GLN A 383 -13.13 -51.30 -1.73
CA GLN A 383 -12.71 -52.63 -1.28
C GLN A 383 -11.27 -52.90 -1.74
N LEU A 384 -10.43 -53.30 -0.78
CA LEU A 384 -9.04 -53.65 -1.02
C LEU A 384 -8.91 -55.16 -1.19
N LYS A 385 -8.24 -55.60 -2.26
CA LYS A 385 -7.93 -57.03 -2.47
C LYS A 385 -6.43 -57.19 -2.67
N LEU A 386 -5.78 -57.93 -1.77
CA LEU A 386 -4.37 -58.27 -1.89
C LEU A 386 -4.24 -59.70 -2.40
N ILE A 387 -3.51 -59.87 -3.51
CA ILE A 387 -3.24 -61.18 -4.13
C ILE A 387 -1.76 -61.50 -3.88
N THR A 388 -1.49 -62.53 -3.09
CA THR A 388 -0.14 -63.05 -2.86
C THR A 388 0.04 -64.40 -3.53
N GLU A 389 1.25 -64.97 -3.49
CA GLU A 389 1.49 -66.31 -4.04
C GLU A 389 0.76 -67.42 -3.26
N ALA A 390 0.48 -67.18 -1.98
CA ALA A 390 -0.11 -68.16 -1.08
C ALA A 390 -1.63 -68.01 -0.94
N GLN A 391 -2.15 -66.78 -0.90
CA GLN A 391 -3.54 -66.50 -0.59
C GLN A 391 -4.04 -65.15 -1.11
N ASN A 392 -5.37 -65.01 -1.16
CA ASN A 392 -6.04 -63.77 -1.49
C ASN A 392 -6.73 -63.21 -0.25
N PHE A 393 -6.45 -61.96 0.08
CA PHE A 393 -7.08 -61.24 1.17
C PHE A 393 -8.05 -60.19 0.63
N VAL A 394 -9.17 -60.02 1.31
CA VAL A 394 -10.20 -59.03 0.95
C VAL A 394 -10.56 -58.25 2.20
N SER A 395 -10.46 -56.92 2.14
CA SER A 395 -10.85 -56.05 3.24
C SER A 395 -12.38 -55.98 3.38
N PRO A 396 -12.88 -55.50 4.54
CA PRO A 396 -14.21 -54.90 4.62
C PRO A 396 -14.40 -53.79 3.58
N ILE A 397 -15.65 -53.43 3.33
CA ILE A 397 -15.98 -52.27 2.51
C ILE A 397 -15.74 -51.00 3.36
N TYR A 398 -15.02 -50.05 2.78
CA TYR A 398 -14.83 -48.72 3.34
C TYR A 398 -15.71 -47.74 2.57
N ASP A 399 -16.79 -47.30 3.21
CA ASP A 399 -17.66 -46.28 2.62
C ASP A 399 -17.00 -44.91 2.80
N LEU A 400 -16.79 -44.22 1.68
CA LEU A 400 -16.24 -42.88 1.57
C LEU A 400 -17.26 -41.99 0.86
N LYS A 401 -17.37 -40.74 1.30
CA LYS A 401 -18.20 -39.75 0.62
C LYS A 401 -17.32 -38.63 0.08
N ILE A 402 -17.30 -38.48 -1.23
CA ILE A 402 -16.62 -37.36 -1.88
C ILE A 402 -17.65 -36.25 -2.09
N ASP A 403 -17.49 -35.20 -1.31
CA ASP A 403 -18.30 -34.00 -1.40
C ASP A 403 -17.47 -32.87 -2.01
N GLN A 404 -17.96 -32.28 -3.09
CA GLN A 404 -17.39 -31.08 -3.71
C GLN A 404 -18.40 -29.92 -3.74
N SER A 405 -19.54 -30.06 -3.04
CA SER A 405 -20.45 -28.95 -2.87
C SER A 405 -19.76 -27.87 -2.06
N LEU A 406 -19.65 -26.69 -2.65
CA LEU A 406 -19.02 -25.58 -1.98
C LEU A 406 -19.96 -25.04 -0.89
N PRO A 407 -19.46 -24.80 0.33
CA PRO A 407 -20.25 -24.18 1.37
C PRO A 407 -20.77 -22.81 0.90
N SER A 408 -21.97 -22.46 1.32
CA SER A 408 -22.62 -21.21 0.88
C SER A 408 -23.22 -20.44 2.06
N TYR A 409 -23.63 -19.20 1.78
CA TYR A 409 -24.19 -18.29 2.76
C TYR A 409 -25.39 -17.52 2.20
N GLU A 410 -26.19 -16.93 3.09
CA GLU A 410 -27.28 -16.02 2.71
C GLU A 410 -26.77 -14.57 2.60
N PRO A 411 -26.68 -13.99 1.39
CA PRO A 411 -26.13 -12.65 1.22
C PRO A 411 -26.96 -11.58 1.92
N THR A 412 -28.29 -11.72 1.93
CA THR A 412 -29.21 -10.79 2.58
C THR A 412 -29.17 -10.84 4.11
N ALA A 413 -28.76 -11.97 4.68
CA ALA A 413 -28.59 -12.13 6.13
C ALA A 413 -27.19 -11.69 6.61
N THR A 414 -26.26 -11.48 5.68
CA THR A 414 -24.88 -11.12 6.01
C THR A 414 -24.74 -9.64 6.28
N LYS A 415 -24.17 -9.31 7.44
CA LYS A 415 -23.95 -7.94 7.88
C LYS A 415 -22.50 -7.77 8.31
N LEU A 416 -21.90 -6.70 7.83
CA LEU A 416 -20.56 -6.31 8.20
C LEU A 416 -20.52 -4.82 8.51
N VAL A 417 -20.26 -4.49 9.76
CA VAL A 417 -20.31 -3.12 10.27
C VAL A 417 -18.96 -2.78 10.90
N ALA A 418 -18.44 -1.59 10.59
CA ALA A 418 -17.33 -0.97 11.29
C ALA A 418 -17.78 0.37 11.89
N GLU A 419 -17.57 0.56 13.20
CA GLU A 419 -17.95 1.77 13.92
C GLU A 419 -16.81 2.30 14.78
N THR A 420 -16.69 3.61 14.90
CA THR A 420 -15.71 4.26 15.78
C THR A 420 -16.20 4.28 17.22
N LEU A 421 -15.31 3.94 18.16
CA LEU A 421 -15.57 4.08 19.60
C LEU A 421 -15.08 5.46 20.05
N ASP A 422 -16.02 6.35 20.40
CA ASP A 422 -15.86 7.81 20.59
C ASP A 422 -14.76 8.31 21.55
N GLN A 423 -14.07 7.42 22.29
CA GLN A 423 -13.10 7.84 23.32
C GLN A 423 -11.63 7.52 22.98
N ASP A 424 -11.35 6.47 22.21
CA ASP A 424 -9.97 6.00 21.99
C ASP A 424 -9.54 5.97 20.52
N LYS A 425 -10.41 6.42 19.60
CA LYS A 425 -10.21 6.26 18.14
C LYS A 425 -9.99 4.78 17.76
N SER A 426 -10.48 3.83 18.56
CA SER A 426 -10.53 2.41 18.20
C SER A 426 -11.78 2.14 17.35
N TRP A 427 -11.74 1.04 16.60
CA TRP A 427 -12.86 0.62 15.76
C TRP A 427 -13.45 -0.67 16.32
N ALA A 428 -14.77 -0.79 16.33
CA ALA A 428 -15.46 -2.04 16.56
C ALA A 428 -15.85 -2.65 15.21
N ILE A 429 -15.47 -3.91 14.98
CA ILE A 429 -15.94 -4.70 13.84
C ILE A 429 -17.00 -5.66 14.34
N MET A 430 -18.13 -5.68 13.64
CA MET A 430 -19.23 -6.61 13.87
C MET A 430 -19.54 -7.32 12.56
N ALA A 431 -19.43 -8.64 12.57
CA ALA A 431 -19.72 -9.49 11.43
C ALA A 431 -20.74 -10.54 11.84
N SER A 432 -21.78 -10.74 11.02
CA SER A 432 -22.73 -11.83 11.17
C SER A 432 -23.15 -12.39 9.82
N THR A 433 -23.42 -13.68 9.75
CA THR A 433 -23.88 -14.36 8.53
C THR A 433 -24.69 -15.61 8.85
N VAL A 434 -25.45 -16.12 7.89
CA VAL A 434 -26.17 -17.40 7.96
C VAL A 434 -25.62 -18.30 6.86
N THR A 435 -25.25 -19.52 7.18
CA THR A 435 -24.61 -20.46 6.26
C THR A 435 -25.43 -21.72 6.02
N SER A 436 -25.01 -22.51 5.04
CA SER A 436 -25.46 -23.89 4.87
C SER A 436 -25.05 -24.78 6.07
N ASN A 437 -25.73 -25.92 6.23
CA ASN A 437 -25.62 -26.79 7.41
C ASN A 437 -24.24 -27.46 7.56
N ASP A 438 -23.57 -27.68 6.45
CA ASP A 438 -22.27 -28.34 6.26
C ASP A 438 -21.08 -27.48 6.71
N VAL A 439 -21.29 -26.18 6.97
CA VAL A 439 -20.21 -25.27 7.37
C VAL A 439 -19.71 -25.57 8.78
N ALA A 440 -18.40 -25.83 8.88
CA ALA A 440 -17.66 -26.13 10.09
C ALA A 440 -16.91 -24.91 10.64
N GLN A 441 -16.40 -24.02 9.79
CA GLN A 441 -15.68 -22.80 10.18
C GLN A 441 -16.02 -21.62 9.27
N VAL A 442 -16.01 -20.42 9.86
CA VAL A 442 -16.24 -19.17 9.13
C VAL A 442 -15.20 -18.13 9.53
N PHE A 443 -14.49 -17.58 8.56
CA PHE A 443 -13.53 -16.50 8.77
C PHE A 443 -13.91 -15.27 7.94
N LEU A 444 -13.76 -14.09 8.52
CA LEU A 444 -13.76 -12.84 7.80
C LEU A 444 -12.31 -12.35 7.66
N LYS A 445 -11.88 -12.10 6.42
CA LYS A 445 -10.56 -11.61 6.07
C LYS A 445 -10.62 -10.17 5.58
N ILE A 446 -9.90 -9.28 6.25
CA ILE A 446 -9.77 -7.86 5.92
C ILE A 446 -8.27 -7.55 5.78
N GLY A 447 -7.74 -7.57 4.55
CA GLY A 447 -6.30 -7.48 4.32
C GLY A 447 -5.56 -8.62 5.04
N ASP A 448 -4.65 -8.28 5.96
CA ASP A 448 -3.91 -9.26 6.76
C ASP A 448 -4.66 -9.70 8.04
N TYR A 449 -5.78 -9.05 8.35
CA TYR A 449 -6.54 -9.34 9.56
C TYR A 449 -7.56 -10.45 9.32
N ASN A 450 -7.47 -11.54 10.07
CA ASN A 450 -8.40 -12.67 10.04
C ASN A 450 -9.25 -12.70 11.31
N LEU A 451 -10.57 -12.79 11.14
CA LEU A 451 -11.54 -12.85 12.22
C LEU A 451 -12.38 -14.11 12.09
N GLU A 452 -12.09 -15.12 12.91
CA GLU A 452 -12.92 -16.32 13.02
C GLU A 452 -14.25 -16.01 13.72
N LEU A 453 -15.39 -16.30 13.09
CA LEU A 453 -16.72 -16.11 13.65
C LEU A 453 -17.14 -17.32 14.49
N ALA A 454 -17.97 -17.09 15.51
CA ALA A 454 -18.47 -18.15 16.37
C ALA A 454 -19.85 -18.64 15.90
N LYS A 455 -20.02 -19.95 15.75
CA LYS A 455 -21.30 -20.59 15.44
C LYS A 455 -22.31 -20.35 16.57
N GLN A 456 -23.47 -19.86 16.20
CA GLN A 456 -24.66 -19.68 17.03
C GLN A 456 -25.71 -20.74 16.66
N ILE A 457 -26.94 -20.59 17.17
CA ILE A 457 -28.07 -21.47 16.87
C ILE A 457 -28.46 -21.30 15.38
N ASP A 458 -29.00 -22.36 14.76
CA ASP A 458 -29.54 -22.37 13.39
C ASP A 458 -28.54 -21.93 12.29
N ASN A 459 -27.26 -22.31 12.42
CA ASN A 459 -26.17 -21.94 11.49
C ASN A 459 -26.00 -20.43 11.28
N HIS A 460 -26.41 -19.64 12.25
CA HIS A 460 -26.01 -18.25 12.34
C HIS A 460 -24.58 -18.17 12.89
N TRP A 461 -23.76 -17.28 12.36
CA TRP A 461 -22.39 -17.06 12.79
C TRP A 461 -22.21 -15.60 13.12
N GLU A 462 -21.55 -15.28 14.23
CA GLU A 462 -21.29 -13.88 14.57
C GLU A 462 -20.01 -13.69 15.36
N LYS A 463 -19.45 -12.47 15.26
CA LYS A 463 -18.43 -11.97 16.17
C LYS A 463 -18.42 -10.45 16.21
N LYS A 464 -18.23 -9.93 17.42
CA LYS A 464 -17.94 -8.52 17.69
C LYS A 464 -16.55 -8.42 18.32
N THR A 465 -15.69 -7.58 17.75
CA THR A 465 -14.34 -7.36 18.27
C THR A 465 -13.92 -5.90 18.17
N ILE A 466 -12.98 -5.48 19.02
CA ILE A 466 -12.36 -4.16 18.97
C ILE A 466 -11.01 -4.29 18.26
N VAL A 467 -10.80 -3.46 17.25
CA VAL A 467 -9.55 -3.34 16.50
C VAL A 467 -8.90 -2.00 16.81
N TYR A 468 -7.62 -2.05 17.19
CA TYR A 468 -6.82 -0.89 17.54
C TYR A 468 -5.97 -0.38 16.37
N ASP A 469 -5.69 -1.24 15.39
CA ASP A 469 -4.98 -0.85 14.18
C ASP A 469 -5.90 -0.03 13.26
N LYS A 470 -5.63 1.28 13.21
CA LYS A 470 -6.37 2.21 12.36
C LYS A 470 -6.04 2.04 10.88
N SER A 471 -4.88 1.48 10.56
CA SER A 471 -4.44 1.34 9.16
C SER A 471 -5.32 0.40 8.36
N LEU A 472 -6.03 -0.51 9.04
CA LEU A 472 -7.02 -1.41 8.46
C LEU A 472 -8.13 -0.67 7.68
N PHE A 473 -8.38 0.59 8.01
CA PHE A 473 -9.48 1.39 7.48
C PHE A 473 -9.02 2.69 6.80
N ASP A 474 -7.71 2.90 6.66
CA ASP A 474 -7.17 4.08 5.98
C ASP A 474 -7.45 4.05 4.47
N THR A 475 -7.65 2.86 3.92
CA THR A 475 -8.00 2.54 2.53
C THR A 475 -8.84 1.28 2.55
N THR A 476 -9.83 1.15 1.67
CA THR A 476 -10.83 0.09 1.79
C THR A 476 -10.96 -0.70 0.49
N VAL A 477 -10.81 -2.03 0.60
CA VAL A 477 -11.26 -3.03 -0.38
C VAL A 477 -12.41 -3.83 0.23
N LEU A 478 -13.13 -4.61 -0.57
CA LEU A 478 -14.15 -5.50 -0.03
C LEU A 478 -13.50 -6.64 0.77
N PRO A 479 -13.95 -6.90 2.01
CA PRO A 479 -13.52 -8.06 2.80
C PRO A 479 -13.99 -9.37 2.20
N ALA A 480 -13.24 -10.43 2.46
CA ALA A 480 -13.57 -11.78 2.02
C ALA A 480 -14.12 -12.62 3.18
N LEU A 481 -15.29 -13.21 3.01
CA LEU A 481 -15.83 -14.25 3.88
C LEU A 481 -15.37 -15.61 3.36
N VAL A 482 -14.70 -16.37 4.22
CA VAL A 482 -14.18 -17.71 3.95
C VAL A 482 -15.03 -18.70 4.75
N LEU A 483 -15.69 -19.61 4.04
CA LEU A 483 -16.46 -20.71 4.62
C LEU A 483 -15.68 -22.01 4.39
N ILE A 484 -15.59 -22.84 5.41
CA ILE A 484 -14.95 -24.16 5.34
C ILE A 484 -15.92 -25.19 5.90
N ASP A 485 -16.20 -26.24 5.13
CA ASP A 485 -17.05 -27.36 5.55
C ASP A 485 -16.27 -28.41 6.37
N GLU A 486 -16.93 -29.46 6.85
CA GLU A 486 -16.28 -30.56 7.57
C GLU A 486 -15.31 -31.37 6.70
N ALA A 487 -15.49 -31.36 5.36
CA ALA A 487 -14.62 -32.03 4.40
C ALA A 487 -13.35 -31.22 4.04
N GLY A 488 -13.27 -29.96 4.53
CA GLY A 488 -12.21 -29.02 4.20
C GLY A 488 -12.40 -28.28 2.88
N ASN A 489 -13.54 -28.43 2.20
CA ASN A 489 -13.86 -27.61 1.03
C ASN A 489 -14.05 -26.16 1.46
N GLN A 490 -13.48 -25.25 0.67
CA GLN A 490 -13.47 -23.83 0.98
C GLN A 490 -14.22 -23.03 -0.08
N ALA A 491 -15.10 -22.15 0.36
CA ALA A 491 -15.72 -21.14 -0.48
C ALA A 491 -15.36 -19.73 0.01
N VAL A 492 -15.08 -18.81 -0.91
CA VAL A 492 -14.65 -17.46 -0.59
C VAL A 492 -15.52 -16.44 -1.34
N TYR A 493 -16.07 -15.47 -0.61
CA TYR A 493 -17.01 -14.49 -1.14
C TYR A 493 -16.64 -13.08 -0.70
N ASP A 494 -16.78 -12.09 -1.58
CA ASP A 494 -16.69 -10.69 -1.18
C ASP A 494 -17.94 -10.26 -0.42
N VAL A 495 -17.75 -9.52 0.68
CA VAL A 495 -18.81 -9.01 1.54
C VAL A 495 -18.79 -7.50 1.55
N ALA A 496 -19.94 -6.89 1.23
CA ALA A 496 -20.11 -5.44 1.30
C ALA A 496 -20.18 -4.94 2.75
N TRP A 497 -19.60 -3.77 2.99
CA TRP A 497 -19.79 -3.05 4.24
C TRP A 497 -21.22 -2.52 4.32
N THR A 498 -21.91 -2.82 5.41
CA THR A 498 -23.19 -2.18 5.77
C THR A 498 -22.96 -0.73 6.19
N THR A 499 -21.91 -0.51 6.99
CA THR A 499 -21.39 0.83 7.32
C THR A 499 -19.95 0.88 6.83
N VAL A 500 -19.71 1.67 5.79
CA VAL A 500 -18.38 1.79 5.18
C VAL A 500 -17.44 2.54 6.13
N PRO A 501 -16.33 1.93 6.56
CA PRO A 501 -15.32 2.64 7.34
C PRO A 501 -14.71 3.73 6.46
N MET A 502 -14.68 4.96 6.96
CA MET A 502 -14.32 6.13 6.17
C MET A 502 -12.79 6.34 6.18
N PRO A 503 -12.12 6.22 5.02
CA PRO A 503 -10.72 6.58 4.90
C PRO A 503 -10.61 8.11 4.97
N ASN A 504 -9.96 8.65 5.99
CA ASN A 504 -9.62 10.06 5.99
C ASN A 504 -8.28 10.35 6.66
N LYS A 505 -7.26 10.56 5.83
CA LYS A 505 -5.99 11.16 6.25
C LYS A 505 -5.64 12.33 5.35
N LEU A 506 -5.71 13.53 5.93
CA LEU A 506 -5.15 14.77 5.37
C LEU A 506 -3.69 14.59 4.91
N VAL A 507 -2.93 13.71 5.58
CA VAL A 507 -1.54 13.38 5.24
C VAL A 507 -1.44 12.65 3.89
N ASN A 508 -2.31 11.67 3.62
CA ASN A 508 -2.31 10.93 2.35
C ASN A 508 -2.69 11.86 1.20
N LYS A 509 -3.66 12.77 1.44
CA LYS A 509 -4.02 13.83 0.48
C LYS A 509 -2.81 14.73 0.17
N TYR A 510 -2.06 15.17 1.18
CA TYR A 510 -0.88 16.00 0.96
C TYR A 510 0.24 15.27 0.21
N LEU A 511 0.57 14.04 0.64
CA LEU A 511 1.59 13.22 -0.02
C LEU A 511 1.23 12.95 -1.47
N PHE A 512 -0.02 12.58 -1.74
CA PHE A 512 -0.53 12.40 -3.09
C PHE A 512 -0.33 13.65 -3.97
N LEU A 513 -0.78 14.82 -3.50
CA LEU A 513 -0.69 16.06 -4.26
C LEU A 513 0.76 16.52 -4.47
N LYS A 514 1.68 16.15 -3.58
CA LYS A 514 3.11 16.40 -3.76
C LYS A 514 3.72 15.47 -4.82
N THR A 515 3.31 14.22 -4.89
CA THR A 515 3.87 13.21 -5.81
C THR A 515 3.26 13.29 -7.22
N TYR A 516 1.96 13.54 -7.33
CA TYR A 516 1.23 13.68 -8.60
C TYR A 516 0.48 15.01 -8.68
N PRO A 517 1.22 16.12 -8.70
CA PRO A 517 0.63 17.43 -8.78
C PRO A 517 -0.06 17.61 -10.13
N SER A 518 -1.28 18.13 -10.12
CA SER A 518 -1.87 18.68 -11.35
C SER A 518 -1.02 19.85 -11.85
N VAL A 519 -1.18 20.23 -13.12
CA VAL A 519 -0.48 21.40 -13.70
C VAL A 519 -0.61 22.63 -12.78
N SER A 520 -1.79 22.83 -12.19
CA SER A 520 -2.05 23.92 -11.25
C SER A 520 -1.32 23.77 -9.92
N ILE A 521 -1.28 22.57 -9.30
CA ILE A 521 -0.46 22.33 -8.09
C ILE A 521 1.00 22.53 -8.42
N GLN A 522 1.46 21.95 -9.52
CA GLN A 522 2.86 21.95 -9.93
C GLN A 522 3.35 23.39 -10.03
N ASN A 523 2.57 24.28 -10.66
CA ASN A 523 2.88 25.70 -10.72
C ASN A 523 3.02 26.35 -9.33
N ILE A 524 2.12 26.03 -8.38
CA ILE A 524 2.17 26.59 -7.01
C ILE A 524 3.39 26.06 -6.25
N LEU A 525 3.65 24.75 -6.32
CA LEU A 525 4.81 24.12 -5.71
C LEU A 525 6.11 24.61 -6.33
N ASP A 526 6.14 24.84 -7.65
CA ASP A 526 7.29 25.35 -8.37
C ASP A 526 7.58 26.82 -8.03
N VAL A 527 6.55 27.67 -7.92
CA VAL A 527 6.71 29.05 -7.47
C VAL A 527 7.24 29.08 -6.03
N SER A 528 6.71 28.23 -5.15
CA SER A 528 7.20 28.09 -3.77
C SER A 528 8.65 27.59 -3.75
N SER A 529 8.98 26.57 -4.53
CA SER A 529 10.34 26.03 -4.67
C SER A 529 11.32 27.08 -5.22
N LEU A 530 10.91 27.82 -6.24
CA LEU A 530 11.68 28.90 -6.85
C LEU A 530 11.99 30.00 -5.83
N PHE A 531 11.00 30.39 -5.02
CA PHE A 531 11.21 31.35 -3.93
C PHE A 531 12.32 30.89 -2.97
N TYR A 532 12.29 29.63 -2.52
CA TYR A 532 13.33 29.10 -1.63
C TYR A 532 14.71 29.00 -2.32
N LYS A 533 14.76 28.61 -3.60
CA LYS A 533 16.00 28.55 -4.39
C LYS A 533 16.62 29.94 -4.56
N LEU A 534 15.83 30.97 -4.82
CA LEU A 534 16.31 32.36 -4.90
C LEU A 534 16.89 32.83 -3.56
N LEU A 535 16.21 32.56 -2.44
CA LEU A 535 16.73 32.87 -1.10
C LEU A 535 18.04 32.12 -0.81
N LEU A 536 18.14 30.86 -1.23
CA LEU A 536 19.32 30.02 -1.03
C LEU A 536 20.54 30.60 -1.77
N VAL A 537 20.37 30.98 -3.04
CA VAL A 537 21.42 31.59 -3.86
C VAL A 537 21.89 32.91 -3.23
N LEU A 538 20.96 33.78 -2.83
CA LEU A 538 21.29 35.03 -2.16
C LEU A 538 22.06 34.82 -0.85
N ALA A 539 21.64 33.85 -0.04
CA ALA A 539 22.31 33.52 1.22
C ALA A 539 23.74 32.97 1.01
N ILE A 540 23.94 32.13 -0.01
CA ILE A 540 25.27 31.59 -0.36
C ILE A 540 26.19 32.70 -0.86
N ILE A 541 25.72 33.57 -1.76
CA ILE A 541 26.51 34.70 -2.27
C ILE A 541 26.91 35.62 -1.12
N ALA A 542 25.96 36.00 -0.27
CA ALA A 542 26.24 36.86 0.88
C ALA A 542 27.24 36.19 1.84
N LEU A 543 27.10 34.90 2.13
CA LEU A 543 28.02 34.16 2.99
C LEU A 543 29.43 34.08 2.36
N GLY A 544 29.53 33.81 1.06
CA GLY A 544 30.79 33.77 0.32
C GLY A 544 31.52 35.12 0.33
N LEU A 545 30.81 36.22 0.09
CA LEU A 545 31.34 37.58 0.20
C LEU A 545 31.84 37.88 1.62
N ASN A 546 31.09 37.44 2.64
CA ASN A 546 31.47 37.60 4.03
C ASN A 546 32.75 36.82 4.38
N ILE A 547 32.86 35.56 3.95
CA ILE A 547 34.05 34.72 4.17
C ILE A 547 35.28 35.30 3.43
N PHE A 548 35.12 35.68 2.16
CA PHE A 548 36.22 36.15 1.31
C PHE A 548 36.77 37.52 1.74
N ILE A 549 35.91 38.45 2.13
CA ILE A 549 36.29 39.82 2.52
C ILE A 549 36.79 39.86 3.98
N ALA A 550 36.28 38.99 4.86
CA ALA A 550 36.52 39.04 6.30
C ALA A 550 37.59 38.08 6.86
N ILE A 551 38.51 37.52 6.04
CA ILE A 551 39.63 36.70 6.57
C ILE A 551 40.43 37.45 7.67
N LYS A 552 40.36 38.79 7.74
CA LYS A 552 41.04 39.61 8.76
C LYS A 552 40.24 40.00 10.02
N LYS A 553 38.90 39.83 10.09
CA LYS A 553 38.08 40.19 11.27
C LYS A 553 36.97 39.14 11.48
N GLN A 554 37.17 38.20 12.39
CA GLN A 554 36.23 37.09 12.60
C GLN A 554 34.94 37.51 13.33
N HIS A 555 33.78 37.16 12.73
CA HIS A 555 32.46 37.21 13.37
C HIS A 555 31.77 35.84 13.33
N PRO A 556 32.18 34.88 14.19
CA PRO A 556 31.74 33.48 14.12
C PRO A 556 30.22 33.32 14.25
N LYS A 557 29.54 34.19 15.01
CA LYS A 557 28.08 34.16 15.16
C LYS A 557 27.34 34.37 13.84
N VAL A 558 27.83 35.24 12.96
CA VAL A 558 27.20 35.56 11.66
C VAL A 558 27.36 34.37 10.70
N ILE A 559 28.54 33.75 10.70
CA ILE A 559 28.82 32.56 9.89
C ILE A 559 27.92 31.40 10.33
N VAL A 560 27.86 31.12 11.63
CA VAL A 560 27.03 30.02 12.18
C VAL A 560 25.55 30.25 11.88
N SER A 561 25.02 31.46 12.06
CA SER A 561 23.61 31.75 11.75
C SER A 561 23.30 31.64 10.25
N ALA A 562 24.21 32.08 9.38
CA ALA A 562 24.04 31.98 7.94
C ALA A 562 24.07 30.52 7.47
N VAL A 563 24.99 29.71 7.98
CA VAL A 563 25.05 28.26 7.72
C VAL A 563 23.76 27.58 8.19
N GLY A 564 23.25 27.92 9.38
CA GLY A 564 21.99 27.39 9.89
C GLY A 564 20.79 27.74 9.00
N PHE A 565 20.71 28.98 8.52
CA PHE A 565 19.65 29.41 7.59
C PHE A 565 19.74 28.69 6.23
N ILE A 566 20.95 28.55 5.68
CA ILE A 566 21.18 27.78 4.44
C ILE A 566 20.71 26.33 4.62
N ALA A 567 21.06 25.70 5.75
CA ALA A 567 20.61 24.33 6.05
C ALA A 567 19.08 24.24 6.11
N LEU A 568 18.40 25.20 6.75
CA LEU A 568 16.94 25.27 6.77
C LEU A 568 16.35 25.37 5.35
N LEU A 569 16.88 26.25 4.50
CA LEU A 569 16.39 26.41 3.13
C LEU A 569 16.57 25.14 2.30
N VAL A 570 17.70 24.44 2.44
CA VAL A 570 17.93 23.14 1.79
C VAL A 570 16.88 22.13 2.24
N VAL A 571 16.59 22.06 3.54
CA VAL A 571 15.52 21.19 4.08
C VAL A 571 14.16 21.56 3.46
N LEU A 572 13.79 22.84 3.40
CA LEU A 572 12.50 23.28 2.85
C LEU A 572 12.33 23.09 1.33
N ILE A 573 13.44 23.00 0.60
CA ILE A 573 13.44 22.67 -0.84
C ILE A 573 13.23 21.16 -1.05
N ILE A 574 13.83 20.33 -0.20
CA ILE A 574 13.71 18.86 -0.28
C ILE A 574 12.34 18.40 0.23
N PHE A 575 11.94 18.90 1.40
CA PHE A 575 10.71 18.53 2.12
C PHE A 575 9.67 19.62 1.93
#